data_AF-A0A9D6M9J0-F1
#
_entry.id   AF-A0A9D6M9J0-F1
#
_cell.length_a   1.000
_cell.length_b   1.000
_cell.length_c   1.000
_cell.angle_alpha   90.00
_cell.angle_beta   90.00
_cell.angle_gamma   90.00
#
_symmetry.space_group_name_H-M   'P 1'
#
loop_
_entity.id
_entity.type
_entity.pdbx_description
1 polymer ?
#
loop_
_entity_poly.entity_id
_entity_poly.type
_entity_poly.pdbx_seq_one_letter_code
_entity_poly.pdbx_strand_id
1 'polypeptide(L)'
;MRPPLVKTILSFLFTLALIVTLAIPLGPLPALGPLLSPVGGLWSAARDGRFGDEEHLGFTGVKENVTIVRDNFGVPHIFAQSDEDAAFALGWLHARERLAQMDLQRRNASGTLAELVGPDAVEDDKFMRDIGLRRAAQATLAAMPADDPALKAMQAYADGVNAYLEKIAPNNLPLEYKLLGVHGVAGWTVLDELTFAKFMAWDLSSSFDDLYLTALTEKMGAEKVAELFPFDRPYESPIAPSWPPTGTPIGRGPHPR
;
A
#
# COMPACT_ATOMS: atom_id res chain seq x y z
N MET A 1 6.41 50.77 35.78
CA MET A 1 7.10 51.03 34.49
C MET A 1 6.31 50.32 33.39
N ARG A 2 5.74 51.06 32.42
CA ARG A 2 5.06 50.45 31.26
C ARG A 2 6.12 49.82 30.35
N PRO A 3 5.97 48.58 29.86
CA PRO A 3 6.87 48.06 28.85
C PRO A 3 6.87 49.01 27.64
N PRO A 4 8.02 49.29 27.02
CA PRO A 4 8.07 50.22 25.89
C PRO A 4 7.26 49.60 24.75
N LEU A 5 6.22 50.30 24.31
CA LEU A 5 5.24 49.89 23.28
C LEU A 5 5.90 49.21 22.06
N VAL A 6 7.08 49.70 21.68
CA VAL A 6 7.91 49.17 20.59
C VAL A 6 8.30 47.70 20.80
N LYS A 7 8.69 47.29 22.01
CA LYS A 7 9.03 45.88 22.31
C LYS A 7 7.81 44.97 22.18
N THR A 8 6.65 45.43 22.63
CA THR A 8 5.39 44.66 22.51
C THR A 8 4.99 44.47 21.05
N ILE A 9 5.09 45.53 20.23
CA ILE A 9 4.80 45.46 18.79
C ILE A 9 5.78 44.51 18.08
N LEU A 10 7.08 44.63 18.36
CA LEU A 10 8.10 43.76 17.76
C LEU A 10 7.90 42.30 18.16
N SER A 11 7.62 42.01 19.44
CA SER A 11 7.31 40.65 19.88
C SER A 11 6.06 40.09 19.20
N PHE A 12 4.99 40.89 19.08
CA PHE A 12 3.77 40.47 18.39
C PHE A 12 4.01 40.15 16.91
N LEU A 13 4.74 41.02 16.20
CA LEU A 13 5.09 40.80 14.80
C LEU A 13 5.99 39.57 14.62
N PHE A 14 6.94 39.35 15.53
CA PHE A 14 7.80 38.17 15.51
C PHE A 14 6.99 36.89 15.75
N THR A 15 6.10 36.87 16.75
CA THR A 15 5.22 35.71 16.99
C THR A 15 4.29 35.44 15.82
N LEU A 16 3.71 36.48 15.22
CA LEU A 16 2.87 36.34 14.04
C LEU A 16 3.66 35.79 12.84
N ALA A 17 4.85 36.33 12.58
CA ALA A 17 5.75 35.83 11.55
C ALA A 17 6.10 34.35 11.80
N LEU A 18 6.43 33.99 13.05
CA LEU A 18 6.74 32.61 13.42
C LEU A 18 5.54 31.68 13.15
N ILE A 19 4.34 32.04 13.59
CA ILE A 19 3.11 31.26 13.35
C ILE A 19 2.87 31.09 11.85
N VAL A 20 2.97 32.17 11.07
CA VAL A 20 2.77 32.13 9.62
C VAL A 20 3.82 31.24 8.95
N THR A 21 5.10 31.39 9.31
CA THR A 21 6.18 30.57 8.74
C THR A 21 6.02 29.08 9.07
N LEU A 22 5.55 28.74 10.27
CA LEU A 22 5.31 27.36 10.67
C LEU A 22 4.02 26.79 10.03
N ALA A 23 3.06 27.64 9.65
CA ALA A 23 1.83 27.21 9.01
C ALA A 23 1.97 26.95 7.50
N ILE A 24 3.06 27.38 6.88
CA ILE A 24 3.28 27.25 5.44
C ILE A 24 4.32 26.14 5.19
N PRO A 25 4.07 25.21 4.24
CA PRO A 25 5.08 24.22 3.84
C PRO A 25 6.29 24.89 3.17
N LEU A 26 7.49 24.41 3.49
CA LEU A 26 8.75 24.94 2.98
C LEU A 26 9.42 23.92 2.05
N GLY A 27 9.15 24.04 0.75
CA GLY A 27 9.65 23.09 -0.25
C GLY A 27 9.14 21.66 0.03
N PRO A 28 10.02 20.67 0.25
CA PRO A 28 9.61 19.29 0.57
C PRO A 28 9.18 19.11 2.03
N LEU A 29 9.35 20.12 2.89
CA LEU A 29 8.98 20.02 4.31
C LEU A 29 7.50 20.36 4.52
N PRO A 30 6.75 19.51 5.25
CA PRO A 30 5.39 19.85 5.65
C PRO A 30 5.33 21.09 6.53
N ALA A 31 4.14 21.68 6.63
CA ALA A 31 3.87 22.74 7.59
C ALA A 31 4.14 22.24 9.02
N LEU A 32 5.19 22.78 9.65
CA LEU A 32 5.65 22.33 10.97
C LEU A 32 4.68 22.68 12.11
N GLY A 33 3.89 23.73 11.97
CA GLY A 33 2.91 24.16 12.96
C GLY A 33 1.83 23.10 13.21
N PRO A 34 1.06 22.70 12.17
CA PRO A 34 0.12 21.58 12.27
C PRO A 34 0.81 20.28 12.70
N LEU A 35 2.00 19.99 12.16
CA LEU A 35 2.74 18.76 12.47
C LEU A 35 3.17 18.69 13.94
N LEU A 36 3.59 19.79 14.56
CA LEU A 36 4.03 19.81 15.95
C LEU A 36 2.89 20.09 16.95
N SER A 37 1.65 20.21 16.46
CA SER A 37 0.48 20.44 17.31
C SER A 37 0.29 19.30 18.32
N PRO A 38 0.12 19.61 19.63
CA PRO A 38 -0.09 18.58 20.66
C PRO A 38 -1.45 17.87 20.56
N VAL A 39 -2.40 18.42 19.80
CA VAL A 39 -3.77 17.88 19.68
C VAL A 39 -3.91 16.91 18.52
N GLY A 40 -3.35 17.25 17.36
CA GLY A 40 -3.56 16.48 16.11
C GLY A 40 -2.30 16.23 15.27
N GLY A 41 -1.14 16.71 15.74
CA GLY A 41 0.13 16.52 15.04
C GLY A 41 0.80 15.18 15.33
N LEU A 42 2.12 15.17 15.36
CA LEU A 42 2.98 14.02 15.64
C LEU A 42 2.60 13.32 16.95
N TRP A 43 2.22 14.09 17.96
CA TRP A 43 1.90 13.57 19.30
C TRP A 43 0.62 12.74 19.35
N SER A 44 -0.34 12.96 18.46
CA SER A 44 -1.55 12.11 18.42
C SER A 44 -1.25 10.73 17.85
N ALA A 45 -0.24 10.59 16.97
CA ALA A 45 0.17 9.28 16.46
C ALA A 45 0.66 8.33 17.58
N ALA A 46 1.25 8.87 18.65
CA ALA A 46 1.69 8.10 19.80
C ALA A 46 0.55 7.74 20.78
N ARG A 47 -0.58 8.45 20.71
CA ARG A 47 -1.72 8.27 21.63
C ARG A 47 -2.46 6.97 21.39
N ASP A 48 -2.55 6.57 20.12
CA ASP A 48 -3.34 5.42 19.67
C ASP A 48 -2.53 4.11 19.66
N GLY A 49 -1.28 4.13 20.11
CA GLY A 49 -0.40 2.94 20.17
C GLY A 49 -0.68 2.00 21.34
N ARG A 50 -1.74 2.24 22.14
CA ARG A 50 -2.17 1.34 23.22
C ARG A 50 -3.44 0.62 22.79
N PHE A 51 -3.30 -0.67 22.50
CA PHE A 51 -4.44 -1.56 22.27
C PHE A 51 -4.84 -2.21 23.60
N GLY A 52 -6.14 -2.40 23.83
CA GLY A 52 -6.63 -3.25 24.91
C GLY A 52 -6.46 -4.74 24.57
N ASP A 53 -6.45 -5.59 25.59
CA ASP A 53 -6.24 -7.05 25.45
C ASP A 53 -7.41 -7.72 24.70
N GLU A 54 -8.65 -7.25 24.92
CA GLU A 54 -9.87 -7.74 24.29
C GLU A 54 -10.73 -6.57 23.81
N GLU A 55 -11.20 -6.66 22.56
CA GLU A 55 -12.04 -5.67 21.92
C GLU A 55 -13.25 -6.39 21.29
N HIS A 56 -14.45 -6.14 21.84
CA HIS A 56 -15.70 -6.56 21.22
C HIS A 56 -16.18 -5.48 20.27
N LEU A 57 -16.40 -5.85 19.02
CA LEU A 57 -16.83 -4.91 18.00
C LEU A 57 -18.32 -5.07 17.71
N GLY A 58 -19.08 -4.02 18.03
CA GLY A 58 -20.45 -3.82 17.59
C GLY A 58 -20.49 -2.66 16.60
N PHE A 59 -20.64 -2.95 15.32
CA PHE A 59 -20.84 -1.95 14.28
C PHE A 59 -22.05 -2.29 13.42
N THR A 60 -22.59 -1.29 12.74
CA THR A 60 -23.46 -1.49 11.57
C THR A 60 -22.65 -2.08 10.43
N GLY A 61 -22.92 -3.32 10.04
CA GLY A 61 -22.24 -3.99 8.92
C GLY A 61 -21.94 -5.47 9.13
N VAL A 62 -21.83 -5.91 10.40
CA VAL A 62 -21.71 -7.33 10.74
C VAL A 62 -23.09 -7.92 11.06
N LYS A 63 -23.31 -9.18 10.68
CA LYS A 63 -24.56 -9.91 10.95
C LYS A 63 -24.60 -10.40 12.39
N GLU A 64 -23.46 -10.89 12.88
CA GLU A 64 -23.29 -11.45 14.22
C GLU A 64 -22.17 -10.73 14.98
N ASN A 65 -22.06 -10.99 16.29
CA ASN A 65 -20.97 -10.44 17.10
C ASN A 65 -19.60 -10.94 16.64
N VAL A 66 -18.65 -10.01 16.48
CA VAL A 66 -17.24 -10.30 16.22
C VAL A 66 -16.39 -9.91 17.44
N THR A 67 -15.54 -10.83 17.89
CA THR A 67 -14.60 -10.60 18.99
C THR A 67 -13.19 -10.56 18.45
N ILE A 68 -12.41 -9.56 18.88
CA ILE A 68 -11.00 -9.43 18.54
C ILE A 68 -10.17 -9.48 19.81
N VAL A 69 -9.23 -10.42 19.87
CA VAL A 69 -8.30 -10.59 20.98
C VAL A 69 -6.89 -10.35 20.48
N ARG A 70 -6.07 -9.61 21.24
CA ARG A 70 -4.66 -9.42 20.89
C ARG A 70 -3.76 -10.30 21.73
N ASP A 71 -2.73 -10.85 21.09
CA ASP A 71 -1.66 -11.52 21.82
C ASP A 71 -0.65 -10.52 22.40
N ASN A 72 0.35 -11.05 23.11
CA ASN A 72 1.41 -10.25 23.73
C ASN A 72 2.31 -9.49 22.73
N PHE A 73 2.23 -9.83 21.43
CA PHE A 73 2.93 -9.12 20.36
C PHE A 73 2.03 -8.10 19.64
N GLY A 74 0.78 -7.95 20.10
CA GLY A 74 -0.21 -7.06 19.51
C GLY A 74 -0.89 -7.63 18.26
N VAL A 75 -0.71 -8.91 17.94
CA VAL A 75 -1.31 -9.55 16.77
C VAL A 75 -2.80 -9.80 17.03
N PRO A 76 -3.71 -9.24 16.21
CA PRO A 76 -5.14 -9.44 16.40
C PRO A 76 -5.59 -10.81 15.90
N HIS A 77 -6.40 -11.49 16.71
CA HIS A 77 -7.08 -12.74 16.42
C HIS A 77 -8.58 -12.47 16.31
N ILE A 78 -9.18 -12.77 15.16
CA ILE A 78 -10.59 -12.49 14.86
C ILE A 78 -11.42 -13.76 15.07
N PHE A 79 -12.46 -13.66 15.89
CA PHE A 79 -13.46 -14.71 16.10
C PHE A 79 -14.82 -14.22 15.61
N ALA A 80 -15.35 -14.86 14.57
CA ALA A 80 -16.62 -14.50 13.92
C ALA A 80 -17.44 -15.76 13.60
N GLN A 81 -18.74 -15.59 13.36
CA GLN A 81 -19.66 -16.68 13.02
C GLN A 81 -19.85 -16.91 11.51
N SER A 82 -19.39 -15.97 10.67
CA SER A 82 -19.44 -16.06 9.21
C SER A 82 -18.16 -15.52 8.56
N ASP A 83 -17.87 -15.98 7.36
CA ASP A 83 -16.70 -15.53 6.58
C ASP A 83 -16.80 -14.05 6.22
N GLU A 84 -18.00 -13.54 5.95
CA GLU A 84 -18.22 -12.13 5.66
C GLU A 84 -17.97 -11.24 6.89
N ASP A 85 -18.42 -11.66 8.08
CA ASP A 85 -18.15 -10.92 9.32
C ASP A 85 -16.64 -10.94 9.65
N ALA A 86 -15.95 -12.05 9.39
CA ALA A 86 -14.51 -12.15 9.54
C ALA A 86 -13.77 -11.24 8.56
N ALA A 87 -14.18 -11.22 7.28
CA ALA A 87 -13.61 -10.37 6.24
C ALA A 87 -13.82 -8.88 6.53
N PHE A 88 -15.02 -8.49 6.99
CA PHE A 88 -15.31 -7.13 7.44
C PHE A 88 -14.37 -6.72 8.57
N ALA A 89 -14.25 -7.55 9.62
CA ALA A 89 -13.38 -7.25 10.75
C ALA A 89 -11.90 -7.17 10.35
N LEU A 90 -11.47 -8.00 9.39
CA LEU A 90 -10.13 -7.94 8.83
C LEU A 90 -9.88 -6.62 8.09
N GLY A 91 -10.82 -6.19 7.24
CA GLY A 91 -10.76 -4.92 6.53
C GLY A 91 -10.70 -3.73 7.48
N TRP A 92 -11.54 -3.74 8.52
CA TRP A 92 -11.52 -2.75 9.58
C TRP A 92 -10.16 -2.67 10.29
N LEU A 93 -9.59 -3.81 10.70
CA LEU A 93 -8.30 -3.87 11.38
C LEU A 93 -7.15 -3.41 10.48
N HIS A 94 -7.11 -3.87 9.24
CA HIS A 94 -6.12 -3.45 8.26
C HIS A 94 -6.21 -1.94 8.02
N ALA A 95 -7.41 -1.39 7.85
CA ALA A 95 -7.57 0.06 7.74
C ALA A 95 -7.10 0.77 9.02
N ARG A 96 -7.45 0.28 10.21
CA ARG A 96 -7.02 0.90 11.46
C ARG A 96 -5.52 0.95 11.64
N GLU A 97 -4.83 -0.11 11.26
CA GLU A 97 -3.42 -0.30 11.60
C GLU A 97 -2.47 0.00 10.45
N ARG A 98 -2.94 -0.13 9.21
CA ARG A 98 -2.11 -0.11 7.98
C ARG A 98 -2.68 0.78 6.89
N LEU A 99 -3.56 1.74 7.21
CA LEU A 99 -4.24 2.58 6.20
C LEU A 99 -3.27 3.18 5.18
N ALA A 100 -2.21 3.85 5.66
CA ALA A 100 -1.23 4.50 4.79
C ALA A 100 -0.52 3.49 3.87
N GLN A 101 -0.12 2.35 4.42
CA GLN A 101 0.49 1.27 3.64
C GLN A 101 -0.45 0.77 2.54
N MET A 102 -1.71 0.47 2.88
CA MET A 102 -2.70 -0.06 1.95
C MET A 102 -3.01 0.93 0.81
N ASP A 103 -3.19 2.21 1.14
CA ASP A 103 -3.51 3.22 0.16
C ASP A 103 -2.32 3.53 -0.76
N LEU A 104 -1.10 3.62 -0.22
CA LEU A 104 0.11 3.78 -1.01
C LEU A 104 0.26 2.61 -2.00
N GLN A 105 0.04 1.38 -1.54
CA GLN A 105 0.12 0.19 -2.37
C GLN A 105 -0.96 0.16 -3.47
N ARG A 106 -2.24 0.48 -3.17
CA ARG A 106 -3.27 0.52 -4.23
C ARG A 106 -3.02 1.63 -5.26
N ARG A 107 -2.47 2.77 -4.81
CA ARG A 107 -2.14 3.91 -5.69
C ARG A 107 -0.97 3.56 -6.60
N ASN A 108 0.08 2.93 -6.06
CA ASN A 108 1.19 2.42 -6.84
C ASN A 108 0.69 1.40 -7.89
N ALA A 109 -0.10 0.41 -7.45
CA ALA A 109 -0.67 -0.60 -8.34
C ALA A 109 -1.60 -0.03 -9.42
N SER A 110 -2.28 1.09 -9.14
CA SER A 110 -3.21 1.76 -10.06
C SER A 110 -2.55 2.84 -10.93
N GLY A 111 -1.30 3.21 -10.64
CA GLY A 111 -0.62 4.36 -11.24
C GLY A 111 -1.31 5.70 -10.91
N THR A 112 -1.59 5.93 -9.63
CA THR A 112 -2.17 7.19 -9.09
C THR A 112 -1.43 7.64 -7.82
N LEU A 113 -0.15 7.28 -7.69
CA LEU A 113 0.69 7.64 -6.55
C LEU A 113 1.12 9.11 -6.60
N ALA A 114 1.33 9.68 -7.79
CA ALA A 114 1.72 11.07 -7.96
C ALA A 114 0.66 12.07 -7.45
N GLU A 115 -0.61 11.66 -7.40
CA GLU A 115 -1.67 12.44 -6.77
C GLU A 115 -1.45 12.66 -5.26
N LEU A 116 -0.66 11.77 -4.63
CA LEU A 116 -0.40 11.78 -3.19
C LEU A 116 1.00 12.32 -2.87
N VAL A 117 2.03 11.88 -3.58
CA VAL A 117 3.44 12.21 -3.26
C VAL A 117 4.06 13.26 -4.18
N GLY A 118 3.31 13.71 -5.20
CA GLY A 118 3.72 14.78 -6.10
C GLY A 118 4.40 14.29 -7.40
N PRO A 119 5.02 15.21 -8.16
CA PRO A 119 5.41 15.00 -9.55
C PRO A 119 6.51 13.94 -9.74
N ASP A 120 7.31 13.66 -8.72
CA ASP A 120 8.42 12.70 -8.81
C ASP A 120 7.94 11.26 -9.08
N ALA A 121 6.68 10.95 -8.76
CA ALA A 121 6.08 9.63 -9.03
C ALA A 121 5.34 9.54 -10.37
N VAL A 122 5.36 10.57 -11.22
CA VAL A 122 4.58 10.59 -12.48
C VAL A 122 5.06 9.53 -13.48
N GLU A 123 6.37 9.31 -13.58
CA GLU A 123 6.91 8.29 -14.49
C GLU A 123 6.59 6.87 -14.01
N ASP A 124 6.61 6.64 -12.69
CA ASP A 124 6.17 5.38 -12.10
C ASP A 124 4.67 5.14 -12.35
N ASP A 125 3.84 6.16 -12.19
CA ASP A 125 2.41 6.08 -12.47
C ASP A 125 2.12 5.74 -13.93
N LYS A 126 2.85 6.36 -14.87
CA LYS A 126 2.74 6.04 -16.30
C LYS A 126 3.14 4.60 -16.57
N PHE A 127 4.26 4.16 -16.02
CA PHE A 127 4.72 2.79 -16.15
C PHE A 127 3.69 1.78 -15.63
N MET A 128 3.14 1.99 -14.43
CA MET A 128 2.13 1.09 -13.86
C MET A 128 0.82 1.09 -14.65
N ARG A 129 0.43 2.21 -15.27
CA ARG A 129 -0.70 2.28 -16.20
C ARG A 129 -0.43 1.54 -17.52
N ASP A 130 0.81 1.54 -18.00
CA ASP A 130 1.22 0.79 -19.18
C ASP A 130 1.18 -0.72 -18.92
N ILE A 131 1.68 -1.18 -17.76
CA ILE A 131 1.49 -2.57 -17.29
C ILE A 131 -0.01 -2.92 -17.23
N GLY A 132 -0.85 -1.99 -16.79
CA GLY A 132 -2.31 -2.09 -16.92
C GLY A 132 -2.98 -3.02 -15.91
N LEU A 133 -2.42 -3.14 -14.70
CA LEU A 133 -2.93 -4.02 -13.63
C LEU A 133 -4.39 -3.71 -13.27
N ARG A 134 -4.74 -2.42 -13.12
CA ARG A 134 -6.11 -2.00 -12.81
C ARG A 134 -7.11 -2.37 -13.92
N ARG A 135 -6.70 -2.24 -15.19
CA ARG A 135 -7.51 -2.66 -16.35
C ARG A 135 -7.73 -4.18 -16.35
N ALA A 136 -6.69 -4.94 -16.03
CA ALA A 136 -6.83 -6.39 -15.86
C ALA A 136 -7.73 -6.75 -14.66
N ALA A 137 -7.69 -5.98 -13.55
CA ALA A 137 -8.56 -6.18 -12.39
C ALA A 137 -10.03 -5.91 -12.73
N GLN A 138 -10.32 -4.88 -13.52
CA GLN A 138 -11.67 -4.61 -14.04
C GLN A 138 -12.21 -5.78 -14.88
N ALA A 139 -11.38 -6.33 -15.77
CA ALA A 139 -11.76 -7.50 -16.56
C ALA A 139 -12.03 -8.74 -15.70
N THR A 140 -11.20 -8.97 -14.66
CA THR A 140 -11.44 -10.04 -13.68
C THR A 140 -12.77 -9.83 -12.95
N LEU A 141 -13.01 -8.64 -12.39
CA LEU A 141 -14.24 -8.34 -11.67
C LEU A 141 -15.49 -8.52 -12.54
N ALA A 142 -15.44 -8.06 -13.80
CA ALA A 142 -16.54 -8.20 -14.75
C ALA A 142 -16.85 -9.67 -15.12
N ALA A 143 -15.87 -10.57 -14.97
CA ALA A 143 -16.02 -11.99 -15.25
C ALA A 143 -16.43 -12.82 -14.02
N MET A 144 -16.41 -12.23 -12.81
CA MET A 144 -16.81 -12.94 -11.59
C MET A 144 -18.33 -13.10 -11.51
N PRO A 145 -18.85 -14.29 -11.16
CA PRO A 145 -20.26 -14.47 -10.86
C PRO A 145 -20.71 -13.58 -9.69
N ALA A 146 -21.91 -13.01 -9.77
CA ALA A 146 -22.43 -12.14 -8.71
C ALA A 146 -22.64 -12.88 -7.37
N ASP A 147 -22.84 -14.19 -7.41
CA ASP A 147 -23.03 -15.05 -6.24
C ASP A 147 -21.74 -15.70 -5.72
N ASP A 148 -20.59 -15.40 -6.33
CA ASP A 148 -19.28 -15.92 -5.95
C ASP A 148 -18.98 -15.61 -4.46
N PRO A 149 -18.71 -16.63 -3.63
CA PRO A 149 -18.35 -16.44 -2.23
C PRO A 149 -17.14 -15.50 -2.03
N ALA A 150 -16.15 -15.55 -2.92
CA ALA A 150 -14.99 -14.67 -2.86
C ALA A 150 -15.39 -13.20 -3.11
N LEU A 151 -16.32 -12.94 -4.04
CA LEU A 151 -16.82 -11.59 -4.29
C LEU A 151 -17.53 -11.02 -3.06
N LYS A 152 -18.33 -11.84 -2.37
CA LYS A 152 -19.01 -11.44 -1.13
C LYS A 152 -18.02 -11.14 0.00
N ALA A 153 -16.99 -11.97 0.16
CA ALA A 153 -15.94 -11.74 1.14
C ALA A 153 -15.13 -10.46 0.85
N MET A 154 -14.74 -10.23 -0.41
CA MET A 154 -14.06 -8.99 -0.82
C MET A 154 -14.95 -7.76 -0.57
N GLN A 155 -16.24 -7.83 -0.90
CA GLN A 155 -17.15 -6.73 -0.61
C GLN A 155 -17.24 -6.44 0.89
N ALA A 156 -17.38 -7.48 1.72
CA ALA A 156 -17.41 -7.33 3.17
C ALA A 156 -16.10 -6.72 3.72
N TYR A 157 -14.94 -7.13 3.19
CA TYR A 157 -13.65 -6.53 3.51
C TYR A 157 -13.62 -5.03 3.16
N ALA A 158 -14.02 -4.66 1.94
CA ALA A 158 -14.10 -3.27 1.52
C ALA A 158 -15.04 -2.44 2.41
N ASP A 159 -16.19 -3.01 2.80
CA ASP A 159 -17.13 -2.37 3.71
C ASP A 159 -16.51 -2.13 5.10
N GLY A 160 -15.72 -3.08 5.60
CA GLY A 160 -14.96 -2.93 6.84
C GLY A 160 -13.92 -1.82 6.80
N VAL A 161 -13.18 -1.71 5.68
CA VAL A 161 -12.24 -0.59 5.44
C VAL A 161 -12.99 0.74 5.41
N ASN A 162 -14.10 0.80 4.68
CA ASN A 162 -14.90 2.02 4.54
C ASN A 162 -15.54 2.45 5.87
N ALA A 163 -16.02 1.51 6.68
CA ALA A 163 -16.54 1.80 8.01
C ALA A 163 -15.48 2.47 8.92
N TYR A 164 -14.22 2.06 8.81
CA TYR A 164 -13.14 2.73 9.53
C TYR A 164 -12.85 4.14 8.96
N LEU A 165 -12.83 4.27 7.63
CA LEU A 165 -12.64 5.56 6.94
C LEU A 165 -13.73 6.59 7.27
N GLU A 166 -14.98 6.14 7.47
CA GLU A 166 -16.09 7.00 7.89
C GLU A 166 -15.94 7.46 9.36
N LYS A 167 -15.38 6.60 10.22
CA LYS A 167 -15.21 6.88 11.64
C LYS A 167 -13.99 7.75 11.94
N ILE A 168 -12.92 7.63 11.16
CA ILE A 168 -11.64 8.27 11.50
C ILE A 168 -11.73 9.80 11.36
N ALA A 169 -11.39 10.50 12.44
CA ALA A 169 -11.28 11.96 12.40
C ALA A 169 -10.01 12.37 11.62
N PRO A 170 -10.00 13.49 10.89
CA PRO A 170 -8.80 13.95 10.16
C PRO A 170 -7.54 14.06 11.03
N ASN A 171 -7.68 14.43 12.31
CA ASN A 171 -6.57 14.52 13.27
C ASN A 171 -5.98 13.16 13.70
N ASN A 172 -6.71 12.08 13.44
CA ASN A 172 -6.33 10.70 13.76
C ASN A 172 -5.80 9.95 12.53
N LEU A 173 -5.70 10.60 11.36
CA LEU A 173 -5.04 10.00 10.21
C LEU A 173 -3.60 9.57 10.55
N PRO A 174 -3.10 8.50 9.91
CA PRO A 174 -1.70 8.08 10.01
C PRO A 174 -0.71 9.24 9.81
N LEU A 175 0.48 9.08 10.40
CA LEU A 175 1.53 10.11 10.36
C LEU A 175 1.92 10.48 8.92
N GLU A 176 1.96 9.51 8.01
CA GLU A 176 2.27 9.68 6.60
C GLU A 176 1.37 10.73 5.96
N TYR A 177 0.06 10.67 6.19
CA TYR A 177 -0.87 11.66 5.65
C TYR A 177 -0.74 13.03 6.29
N LYS A 178 -0.38 13.10 7.57
CA LYS A 178 -0.08 14.37 8.25
C LYS A 178 1.16 15.04 7.64
N LEU A 179 2.19 14.25 7.30
CA LEU A 179 3.39 14.73 6.63
C LEU A 179 3.12 15.12 5.17
N LEU A 180 2.15 14.49 4.51
CA LEU A 180 1.77 14.82 3.14
C LEU A 180 0.70 15.91 3.04
N GLY A 181 0.18 16.41 4.17
CA GLY A 181 -0.89 17.42 4.18
C GLY A 181 -2.23 16.88 3.66
N VAL A 182 -2.47 15.58 3.76
CA VAL A 182 -3.68 14.91 3.30
C VAL A 182 -4.71 14.88 4.41
N HIS A 183 -5.95 15.24 4.07
CA HIS A 183 -7.05 15.37 5.01
C HIS A 183 -8.15 14.30 4.85
N GLY A 184 -8.00 13.41 3.87
CA GLY A 184 -8.95 12.32 3.64
C GLY A 184 -8.39 11.27 2.67
N VAL A 185 -8.88 10.05 2.81
CA VAL A 185 -8.51 8.91 1.96
C VAL A 185 -9.77 8.47 1.20
N ALA A 186 -9.62 8.20 -0.10
CA ALA A 186 -10.73 7.75 -0.93
C ALA A 186 -11.27 6.39 -0.43
N GLY A 187 -12.56 6.15 -0.64
CA GLY A 187 -13.19 4.87 -0.30
C GLY A 187 -12.48 3.68 -0.94
N TRP A 188 -12.58 2.53 -0.29
CA TRP A 188 -12.02 1.26 -0.73
C TRP A 188 -13.06 0.46 -1.51
N THR A 189 -12.63 -0.21 -2.58
CA THR A 189 -13.50 -1.01 -3.44
C THR A 189 -12.89 -2.38 -3.69
N VAL A 190 -13.73 -3.36 -4.06
CA VAL A 190 -13.28 -4.69 -4.52
C VAL A 190 -12.28 -4.58 -5.68
N LEU A 191 -12.42 -3.57 -6.53
CA LEU A 191 -11.48 -3.33 -7.61
C LEU A 191 -10.07 -3.01 -7.10
N ASP A 192 -9.93 -2.33 -5.97
CA ASP A 192 -8.63 -2.02 -5.37
C ASP A 192 -7.95 -3.28 -4.83
N GLU A 193 -8.72 -4.20 -4.24
CA GLU A 193 -8.24 -5.52 -3.78
C GLU A 193 -7.72 -6.36 -4.94
N LEU A 194 -8.50 -6.48 -6.02
CA LEU A 194 -8.10 -7.22 -7.22
C LEU A 194 -6.89 -6.58 -7.92
N THR A 195 -6.81 -5.24 -7.88
CA THR A 195 -5.66 -4.51 -8.43
C THR A 195 -4.40 -4.82 -7.61
N PHE A 196 -4.50 -4.82 -6.28
CA PHE A 196 -3.38 -5.17 -5.41
C PHE A 196 -2.95 -6.64 -5.53
N ALA A 197 -3.91 -7.57 -5.65
CA ALA A 197 -3.60 -8.97 -5.89
C ALA A 197 -2.81 -9.18 -7.19
N LYS A 198 -3.17 -8.46 -8.26
CA LYS A 198 -2.42 -8.47 -9.52
C LYS A 198 -1.06 -7.80 -9.40
N PHE A 199 -0.95 -6.75 -8.59
CA PHE A 199 0.34 -6.14 -8.28
C PHE A 199 1.27 -7.13 -7.59
N MET A 200 0.81 -7.88 -6.58
CA MET A 200 1.65 -8.90 -5.94
C MET A 200 2.07 -10.00 -6.93
N ALA A 201 1.14 -10.45 -7.79
CA ALA A 201 1.48 -11.42 -8.82
C ALA A 201 2.56 -10.89 -9.79
N TRP A 202 2.44 -9.63 -10.22
CA TRP A 202 3.41 -8.99 -11.10
C TRP A 202 4.77 -8.78 -10.41
N ASP A 203 4.78 -8.26 -9.18
CA ASP A 203 5.99 -8.01 -8.39
C ASP A 203 6.82 -9.28 -8.16
N LEU A 204 6.15 -10.42 -7.96
CA LEU A 204 6.79 -11.71 -7.67
C LEU A 204 7.16 -12.54 -8.91
N SER A 205 6.60 -12.25 -10.08
CA SER A 205 6.74 -13.14 -11.26
C SER A 205 7.12 -12.44 -12.56
N SER A 206 7.03 -11.11 -12.63
CA SER A 206 7.41 -10.38 -13.83
C SER A 206 8.93 -10.30 -13.99
N SER A 207 9.37 -10.22 -15.25
CA SER A 207 10.77 -10.00 -15.59
C SER A 207 10.87 -9.20 -16.88
N PHE A 208 11.93 -8.39 -16.99
CA PHE A 208 12.34 -7.69 -18.20
C PHE A 208 13.66 -8.25 -18.76
N ASP A 209 14.06 -9.44 -18.34
CA ASP A 209 15.33 -10.05 -18.72
C ASP A 209 15.47 -10.17 -20.24
N ASP A 210 14.40 -10.48 -20.97
CA ASP A 210 14.46 -10.56 -22.44
C ASP A 210 14.88 -9.24 -23.08
N LEU A 211 14.32 -8.11 -22.60
CA LEU A 211 14.68 -6.78 -23.09
C LEU A 211 16.11 -6.42 -22.70
N TYR A 212 16.49 -6.71 -21.46
CA TYR A 212 17.83 -6.46 -20.93
C TYR A 212 18.90 -7.26 -21.68
N LEU A 213 18.69 -8.56 -21.86
CA LEU A 213 19.60 -9.47 -22.56
C LEU A 213 19.68 -9.16 -24.05
N THR A 214 18.59 -8.70 -24.68
CA THR A 214 18.61 -8.22 -26.07
C THR A 214 19.51 -6.99 -26.20
N ALA A 215 19.31 -5.98 -25.35
CA ALA A 215 20.12 -4.76 -25.38
C ALA A 215 21.61 -5.02 -25.09
N LEU A 216 21.93 -5.99 -24.22
CA LEU A 216 23.31 -6.44 -24.01
C LEU A 216 23.86 -7.14 -25.25
N THR A 217 23.07 -8.04 -25.85
CA THR A 217 23.48 -8.80 -27.04
C THR A 217 23.83 -7.87 -28.20
N GLU A 218 23.06 -6.80 -28.41
CA GLU A 218 23.34 -5.78 -29.41
C GLU A 218 24.65 -5.01 -29.15
N LYS A 219 24.99 -4.76 -27.89
CA LYS A 219 26.18 -3.97 -27.52
C LYS A 219 27.48 -4.76 -27.46
N MET A 220 27.43 -6.02 -27.04
CA MET A 220 28.63 -6.82 -26.74
C MET A 220 28.67 -8.19 -27.43
N GLY A 221 27.66 -8.51 -28.23
CA GLY A 221 27.59 -9.75 -29.00
C GLY A 221 27.06 -10.94 -28.20
N ALA A 222 26.38 -11.85 -28.89
CA ALA A 222 25.72 -13.01 -28.29
C ALA A 222 26.69 -13.93 -27.52
N GLU A 223 27.91 -14.12 -28.03
CA GLU A 223 28.92 -14.96 -27.36
C GLU A 223 29.27 -14.42 -25.97
N LYS A 224 29.44 -13.09 -25.84
CA LYS A 224 29.82 -12.48 -24.56
C LYS A 224 28.67 -12.52 -23.55
N VAL A 225 27.44 -12.32 -24.02
CA VAL A 225 26.26 -12.44 -23.18
C VAL A 225 26.06 -13.88 -22.71
N ALA A 226 26.27 -14.87 -23.58
CA ALA A 226 26.19 -16.29 -23.21
C ALA A 226 27.29 -16.71 -22.21
N GLU A 227 28.47 -16.09 -22.28
CA GLU A 227 29.55 -16.28 -21.29
C GLU A 227 29.18 -15.69 -19.92
N LEU A 228 28.61 -14.48 -19.88
CA LEU A 228 28.27 -13.78 -18.63
C LEU A 228 26.97 -14.27 -17.97
N PHE A 229 25.98 -14.66 -18.78
CA PHE A 229 24.66 -15.10 -18.34
C PHE A 229 24.35 -16.48 -18.94
N PRO A 230 25.12 -17.52 -18.57
CA PRO A 230 24.87 -18.86 -19.10
C PRO A 230 23.51 -19.37 -18.61
N PHE A 231 22.75 -19.95 -19.54
CA PHE A 231 21.47 -20.61 -19.23
C PHE A 231 21.67 -21.90 -18.45
N ASP A 232 22.75 -22.62 -18.75
CA ASP A 232 23.18 -23.79 -17.99
C ASP A 232 24.23 -23.36 -16.97
N ARG A 233 23.85 -23.39 -15.69
CA ARG A 233 24.70 -22.95 -14.58
C ARG A 233 25.18 -24.19 -13.83
N PRO A 234 26.46 -24.60 -14.00
CA PRO A 234 26.94 -25.88 -13.51
C PRO A 234 26.95 -26.03 -11.98
N TYR A 235 26.76 -24.91 -11.25
CA TYR A 235 26.70 -24.89 -9.79
C TYR A 235 25.27 -24.74 -9.24
N GLU A 236 24.25 -24.71 -10.10
CA GLU A 236 22.85 -24.65 -9.69
C GLU A 236 22.24 -26.06 -9.66
N SER A 237 21.65 -26.41 -8.51
CA SER A 237 20.88 -27.63 -8.37
C SER A 237 19.40 -27.30 -8.60
N PRO A 238 18.73 -27.88 -9.62
CA PRO A 238 17.35 -27.52 -9.92
C PRO A 238 16.41 -27.97 -8.79
N ILE A 239 15.40 -27.14 -8.48
CA ILE A 239 14.37 -27.44 -7.46
C ILE A 239 13.58 -28.70 -7.85
N ALA A 240 13.25 -28.82 -9.14
CA ALA A 240 12.72 -30.04 -9.72
C ALA A 240 13.89 -30.85 -10.32
N PRO A 241 14.32 -31.97 -9.71
CA PRO A 241 15.25 -32.88 -10.38
C PRO A 241 14.61 -33.36 -11.69
N SER A 242 15.42 -33.64 -12.71
CA SER A 242 14.95 -34.06 -14.04
C SER A 242 13.86 -35.12 -13.93
N TRP A 243 12.62 -34.75 -14.25
CA TRP A 243 11.46 -35.63 -14.23
C TRP A 243 11.10 -36.03 -15.67
N PRO A 244 10.97 -37.34 -15.99
CA PRO A 244 10.95 -38.49 -15.07
C PRO A 244 12.35 -39.00 -14.66
N PRO A 245 12.48 -39.76 -13.55
CA PRO A 245 13.77 -40.29 -13.05
C PRO A 245 14.45 -41.34 -13.96
N THR A 246 13.95 -41.59 -15.16
CA THR A 246 14.45 -42.66 -16.06
C THR A 246 14.37 -42.33 -17.56
N GLY A 247 14.30 -41.07 -17.99
CA GLY A 247 14.21 -40.83 -19.43
C GLY A 247 14.54 -39.42 -19.86
N THR A 248 15.73 -39.29 -20.45
CA THR A 248 16.23 -38.22 -21.33
C THR A 248 16.07 -36.79 -20.81
N PRO A 249 17.17 -36.00 -20.68
CA PRO A 249 17.05 -34.57 -20.43
C PRO A 249 16.07 -33.95 -21.42
N ILE A 250 15.22 -33.03 -20.95
CA ILE A 250 14.47 -32.12 -21.82
C ILE A 250 15.50 -31.16 -22.43
N GLY A 251 16.30 -31.69 -23.34
CA GLY A 251 17.40 -31.02 -24.02
C GLY A 251 17.16 -31.10 -25.51
N ARG A 252 17.04 -29.93 -26.13
CA ARG A 252 17.18 -29.68 -27.56
C ARG A 252 16.25 -30.50 -28.46
N GLY A 253 15.04 -29.99 -28.66
CA GLY A 253 14.47 -30.06 -30.01
C GLY A 253 15.37 -29.27 -30.97
N PRO A 254 15.62 -29.75 -32.20
CA PRO A 254 16.43 -29.01 -33.15
C PRO A 254 15.71 -27.69 -33.46
N HIS A 255 16.36 -26.56 -33.20
CA HIS A 255 15.92 -25.29 -33.77
C HIS A 255 15.96 -25.44 -35.29
N PRO A 256 14.84 -25.25 -36.01
CA PRO A 256 14.89 -25.14 -37.46
C PRO A 256 15.75 -23.92 -37.79
N ARG A 257 16.74 -24.13 -38.67
CA ARG A 257 17.58 -23.08 -39.25
C ARG A 257 16.77 -22.17 -40.15
#